data_AF-A0A060BID6-F1
#
_entry.id   AF-A0A060BID6-F1
#
_cell.length_a   1.000
_cell.length_b   1.000
_cell.length_c   1.000
_cell.angle_alpha   90.00
_cell.angle_beta   90.00
_cell.angle_gamma   90.00
#
_symmetry.space_group_name_H-M   'P 1'
#
loop_
_entity.id
_entity.type
_entity.pdbx_description
1 polymer ?
#
loop_
_entity_poly.entity_id
_entity_poly.type
_entity_poly.pdbx_seq_one_letter_code
_entity_poly.pdbx_strand_id
1 'polypeptide(L)'
;MNDTVGAVSKSRKKHKSAAKEVQTRADKLVSTAKKYLGVPYVWGGTTPAGFDCSGFTSYVYREVLGKEIGRTTWDQIASGKQVGLDQAKVGDLII
;
A
#
# COMPACT_ATOMS: atom_id res chain seq x y z
N MET A 1 45.96 9.32 -31.93
CA MET A 1 45.45 10.60 -31.41
C MET A 1 44.08 10.82 -32.01
N ASN A 2 43.05 10.76 -31.16
CA ASN A 2 41.79 11.52 -31.18
C ASN A 2 40.87 11.33 -32.41
N ASP A 3 39.54 11.34 -32.31
CA ASP A 3 38.56 11.31 -31.23
C ASP A 3 37.18 11.31 -31.94
N THR A 4 36.16 10.75 -31.28
CA THR A 4 34.80 11.31 -31.25
C THR A 4 33.89 11.23 -32.50
N VAL A 5 33.01 10.22 -32.44
CA VAL A 5 31.53 10.22 -32.54
C VAL A 5 30.74 11.30 -33.33
N GLY A 6 29.66 10.82 -33.97
CA GLY A 6 28.44 11.57 -34.30
C GLY A 6 27.96 11.28 -35.72
N ALA A 7 26.69 11.04 -36.05
CA ALA A 7 25.46 10.98 -35.29
C ALA A 7 24.42 10.32 -36.21
N VAL A 8 23.66 9.31 -35.75
CA VAL A 8 22.40 8.94 -36.40
C VAL A 8 21.28 9.59 -35.61
N SER A 9 20.81 10.70 -36.16
CA SER A 9 19.69 11.48 -35.67
C SER A 9 18.35 10.79 -35.91
N LYS A 10 17.64 10.59 -34.79
CA LYS A 10 16.19 10.76 -34.60
C LYS A 10 15.22 9.91 -35.43
N SER A 11 14.56 9.00 -34.72
CA SER A 11 13.09 8.98 -34.69
C SER A 11 12.59 8.46 -33.33
N ARG A 12 12.29 9.37 -32.40
CA ARG A 12 11.53 9.05 -31.19
C ARG A 12 10.07 8.86 -31.60
N LYS A 13 9.68 7.64 -31.94
CA LYS A 13 8.26 7.26 -31.91
C LYS A 13 7.82 7.25 -30.44
N LYS A 14 7.04 8.25 -30.06
CA LYS A 14 6.25 8.27 -28.83
C LYS A 14 5.29 7.08 -28.88
N HIS A 15 5.70 5.94 -28.33
CA HIS A 15 4.77 4.89 -27.96
C HIS A 15 4.20 5.27 -26.59
N LYS A 16 3.06 5.97 -26.61
CA LYS A 16 2.20 6.17 -25.45
C LYS A 16 1.62 4.81 -25.08
N SER A 17 2.37 4.02 -24.31
CA SER A 17 1.90 2.74 -23.82
C SER A 17 1.00 2.99 -22.62
N ALA A 18 -0.31 2.92 -22.84
CA ALA A 18 -1.28 2.72 -21.77
C ALA A 18 -1.15 1.27 -21.28
N ALA A 19 -0.07 0.99 -20.55
CA ALA A 19 0.11 -0.27 -19.84
C ALA A 19 -0.48 -0.11 -18.45
N LYS A 20 -1.47 -0.95 -18.13
CA LYS A 20 -2.01 -1.09 -16.77
C LYS A 20 -0.83 -1.45 -15.86
N GLU A 21 -0.37 -0.51 -15.03
CA GLU A 21 0.70 -0.77 -14.07
C GLU A 21 0.32 -2.00 -13.22
N VAL A 22 1.24 -2.95 -13.11
CA VAL A 22 1.05 -4.12 -12.24
C VAL A 22 1.10 -3.61 -10.80
N GLN A 23 -0.06 -3.38 -10.20
CA GLN A 23 -0.16 -2.94 -8.81
C GLN A 23 0.43 -4.00 -7.87
N THR A 24 1.36 -3.57 -7.01
CA THR A 24 1.88 -4.42 -5.95
C THR A 24 0.80 -4.69 -4.90
N ARG A 25 1.01 -5.67 -4.03
CA ARG A 25 0.11 -5.92 -2.89
C ARG A 25 0.01 -4.70 -1.96
N ALA A 26 1.12 -3.98 -1.79
CA ALA A 26 1.16 -2.75 -1.01
C ALA A 26 0.32 -1.63 -1.65
N ASP A 27 0.39 -1.48 -2.97
CA ASP A 27 -0.44 -0.50 -3.70
C ASP A 27 -1.94 -0.84 -3.60
N LYS A 28 -2.28 -2.14 -3.61
CA LYS A 28 -3.65 -2.60 -3.39
C LYS A 28 -4.15 -2.32 -1.97
N LEU A 29 -3.29 -2.49 -0.96
CA LEU A 29 -3.61 -2.12 0.43
C LEU A 29 -3.93 -0.63 0.52
N VAL A 30 -3.03 0.22 0.01
CA VAL A 30 -3.19 1.69 0.06
C VAL A 30 -4.42 2.14 -0.72
N SER A 31 -4.64 1.63 -1.93
CA SER A 31 -5.79 2.00 -2.75
C SER A 31 -7.12 1.52 -2.16
N THR A 32 -7.15 0.35 -1.51
CA THR A 32 -8.35 -0.15 -0.81
C THR A 32 -8.62 0.63 0.47
N ALA A 33 -7.59 0.88 1.28
CA ALA A 33 -7.66 1.74 2.47
C ALA A 33 -8.29 3.11 2.15
N LYS A 34 -7.87 3.73 1.04
CA LYS A 34 -8.37 5.04 0.60
C LYS A 34 -9.86 5.07 0.26
N LYS A 35 -10.51 3.93 -0.06
CA LYS A 35 -11.95 3.87 -0.32
C LYS A 35 -12.79 4.23 0.92
N TYR A 36 -12.21 4.09 2.10
CA TYR A 36 -12.88 4.31 3.38
C TYR A 36 -12.57 5.69 3.99
N LEU A 37 -11.93 6.59 3.22
CA LEU A 37 -11.77 7.97 3.64
C LEU A 37 -13.15 8.61 3.84
N GLY A 38 -13.36 9.21 5.01
CA GLY A 38 -14.63 9.81 5.40
C GLY A 38 -15.60 8.87 6.12
N VAL A 39 -15.30 7.57 6.24
CA VAL A 39 -16.07 6.67 7.11
C VAL A 39 -15.92 7.13 8.58
N PRO A 40 -17.03 7.25 9.34
CA PRO A 40 -16.97 7.70 10.73
C PRO A 40 -16.13 6.80 11.62
N TYR A 41 -15.45 7.41 12.59
CA TYR A 41 -14.82 6.67 13.67
C TYR A 41 -15.89 6.14 14.63
N VAL A 42 -15.91 4.83 14.86
CA VAL A 42 -16.81 4.19 15.81
C VAL A 42 -15.99 3.26 16.69
N TRP A 43 -16.00 3.52 18.01
CA TRP A 43 -15.31 2.66 18.96
C TRP A 43 -15.85 1.22 18.86
N GLY A 44 -14.96 0.25 18.65
CA GLY A 44 -15.37 -1.14 18.42
C GLY A 44 -15.75 -1.45 16.96
N GLY A 45 -15.77 -0.46 16.06
CA GLY A 45 -16.18 -0.61 14.67
C GLY A 45 -15.22 -1.42 13.81
N THR A 46 -15.76 -2.34 12.99
CA THR A 46 -15.01 -3.28 12.14
C THR A 46 -15.58 -3.41 10.73
N THR A 47 -16.50 -2.52 10.34
CA THR A 47 -17.20 -2.58 9.06
C THR A 47 -17.23 -1.21 8.38
N PRO A 48 -17.54 -1.13 7.08
CA PRO A 48 -17.65 0.15 6.38
C PRO A 48 -18.71 1.13 6.93
N ALA A 49 -19.58 0.70 7.86
CA ALA A 49 -20.50 1.60 8.57
C ALA A 49 -19.78 2.44 9.64
N GLY A 50 -18.59 2.03 10.07
CA GLY A 50 -17.79 2.72 11.06
C GLY A 50 -16.63 1.85 11.53
N PHE A 51 -15.45 2.45 11.63
CA PHE A 51 -14.23 1.76 12.05
C PHE A 51 -13.61 2.40 13.29
N ASP A 52 -12.95 1.62 14.13
CA ASP A 52 -11.87 2.14 14.98
C ASP A 52 -10.50 1.88 14.33
N CYS A 53 -9.43 2.33 14.99
CA CYS A 53 -8.07 2.26 14.46
C CYS A 53 -7.66 0.83 14.05
N SER A 54 -7.86 -0.13 14.96
CA SER A 54 -7.46 -1.53 14.75
C SER A 54 -8.48 -2.28 13.88
N GLY A 55 -9.77 -1.96 13.97
CA GLY A 55 -10.81 -2.53 13.14
C GLY A 55 -10.64 -2.17 11.67
N PHE A 56 -10.21 -0.94 11.37
CA PHE A 56 -9.89 -0.52 10.01
C PHE A 56 -8.71 -1.31 9.42
N THR A 57 -7.58 -1.36 10.13
CA THR A 57 -6.38 -2.06 9.64
C THR A 57 -6.67 -3.55 9.44
N SER A 58 -7.35 -4.21 10.38
CA SER A 58 -7.71 -5.62 10.26
C SER A 58 -8.64 -5.88 9.08
N TYR A 59 -9.61 -5.00 8.84
CA TYR A 59 -10.52 -5.12 7.71
C TYR A 59 -9.76 -5.03 6.37
N VAL A 60 -8.92 -4.02 6.19
CA VAL A 60 -8.18 -3.80 4.93
C VAL A 60 -7.16 -4.93 4.66
N TYR A 61 -6.45 -5.41 5.70
CA TYR A 61 -5.52 -6.53 5.55
C TYR A 61 -6.23 -7.82 5.18
N ARG A 62 -7.40 -8.08 5.79
CA ARG A 62 -8.22 -9.24 5.43
C ARG A 62 -8.74 -9.15 4.00
N GLU A 63 -9.26 -8.00 3.59
CA GLU A 63 -9.83 -7.81 2.24
C GLU A 63 -8.78 -7.96 1.13
N VAL A 64 -7.59 -7.38 1.32
CA VAL A 64 -6.57 -7.32 0.25
C VAL A 64 -5.62 -8.50 0.29
N LEU A 65 -5.22 -8.94 1.48
CA LEU A 65 -4.18 -9.95 1.67
C LEU A 65 -4.72 -11.29 2.19
N GLY A 66 -5.98 -11.36 2.62
CA GLY A 66 -6.51 -12.55 3.30
C GLY A 66 -5.82 -12.82 4.64
N LYS A 67 -5.24 -11.78 5.27
CA LYS A 67 -4.49 -11.91 6.52
C LYS A 67 -5.30 -11.40 7.71
N GLU A 68 -5.45 -12.27 8.71
CA GLU A 68 -5.94 -11.88 10.03
C GLU A 68 -4.77 -11.35 10.87
N ILE A 69 -4.85 -10.10 11.29
CA ILE A 69 -3.81 -9.44 12.12
C ILE A 69 -4.28 -9.21 13.57
N GLY A 70 -5.41 -9.79 13.96
CA GLY A 70 -5.99 -9.61 15.29
C GLY A 70 -6.93 -8.41 15.38
N ARG A 71 -7.82 -8.39 16.37
CA ARG A 71 -8.86 -7.35 16.49
C ARG A 71 -8.35 -6.10 17.17
N THR A 72 -7.43 -6.23 18.12
CA THR A 72 -6.93 -5.10 18.91
C THR A 72 -5.54 -4.67 18.46
N THR A 73 -5.16 -3.45 18.80
CA THR A 73 -3.80 -2.94 18.58
C THR A 73 -2.73 -3.86 19.19
N TRP A 74 -2.99 -4.41 20.39
CA TRP A 74 -2.07 -5.34 21.06
C TRP A 74 -1.90 -6.65 20.29
N ASP A 75 -2.98 -7.20 19.74
CA ASP A 75 -2.90 -8.39 18.89
C ASP A 75 -2.10 -8.10 17.61
N GLN A 76 -2.28 -6.91 17.02
CA GLN A 76 -1.60 -6.49 15.80
C GLN A 76 -0.08 -6.37 15.98
N ILE A 77 0.39 -5.87 17.14
CA ILE A 77 1.83 -5.82 17.48
C ILE A 77 2.46 -7.22 17.42
N ALA A 78 1.71 -8.27 17.78
CA ALA A 78 2.18 -9.65 17.79
C ALA A 78 2.01 -10.39 16.45
N SER A 79 1.27 -9.81 15.49
CA SER A 79 0.88 -10.48 14.24
C SER A 79 1.95 -10.50 13.14
N GLY A 80 3.11 -9.90 13.38
CA GLY A 80 4.15 -9.71 12.37
C GLY A 80 5.57 -9.56 12.92
N LYS A 81 6.47 -9.09 12.06
CA LYS A 81 7.85 -8.80 12.43
C LYS A 81 8.00 -7.32 12.75
N GLN A 82 8.51 -7.00 13.93
CA GLN A 82 8.90 -5.62 14.26
C GLN A 82 10.11 -5.19 13.44
N VAL A 83 10.04 -3.97 12.92
CA VAL A 83 11.10 -3.30 12.16
C VAL A 83 11.26 -1.87 12.68
N GLY A 84 12.45 -1.30 12.52
CA GLY A 84 12.67 0.12 12.84
C GLY A 84 11.87 1.02 11.89
N LEU A 85 11.52 2.23 12.35
CA LEU A 85 10.77 3.19 11.54
C LEU A 85 11.53 3.60 10.26
N ASP A 86 12.86 3.64 10.33
CA ASP A 86 13.78 3.87 9.22
C ASP A 86 13.77 2.75 8.16
N GLN A 87 13.27 1.57 8.54
CA GLN A 87 13.15 0.40 7.67
C GLN A 87 11.72 0.13 7.20
N ALA A 88 10.75 0.95 7.65
CA ALA A 88 9.34 0.77 7.33
C ALA A 88 9.09 0.95 5.82
N LYS A 89 8.25 0.08 5.28
CA LYS A 89 7.87 0.05 3.86
C LYS A 89 6.38 0.31 3.71
N VAL A 90 5.97 0.62 2.49
CA VAL A 90 4.54 0.79 2.17
C VAL A 90 3.80 -0.51 2.49
N GLY A 91 2.74 -0.38 3.30
CA GLY A 91 1.97 -1.52 3.77
C GLY A 91 2.49 -2.15 5.08
N ASP A 92 3.43 -1.51 5.77
CA ASP A 92 3.70 -1.81 7.18
C ASP A 92 2.73 -1.01 8.09
N LEU A 93 2.44 -1.56 9.27
CA LEU A 93 1.64 -0.89 10.29
C LEU A 93 2.53 -0.08 11.22
N ILE A 94 2.08 1.12 11.57
CA ILE A 94 2.65 1.92 12.64
C ILE A 94 1.70 1.82 13.83
N ILE A 95 2.23 1.34 14.95
CA ILE A 95 1.50 1.05 16.18
C ILE A 95 2.21 1.69 17.37
#